data_AF-A0A5T1AG05-F1
#
_entry.id   AF-A0A5T1AG05-F1
#
_cell.length_a   1.000
_cell.length_b   1.000
_cell.length_c   1.000
_cell.angle_alpha   90.00
_cell.angle_beta   90.00
_cell.angle_gamma   90.00
#
_symmetry.space_group_name_H-M   'P 1'
#
loop_
_entity.id
_entity.type
_entity.pdbx_description
1 polymer ?
#
loop_
_entity_poly.entity_id
_entity_poly.type
_entity_poly.pdbx_seq_one_letter_code
_entity_poly.pdbx_strand_id
1 'polypeptide(L)'
;QVLPTLANMLNKKGILLLSTFGEMNLKEIKQSTSLGLKYFSTKELEQIFKPYFSDIKITEEIVNLEFQNALEVFRHLKLSGVNSLGFYRLNKQFLKEFEEKFQNKLTYHPIFILCKKDTK
;
A
#
# COMPACT_ATOMS: atom_id res chain seq x y z
N GLN A 1 1.27 -20.66 -4.00
CA GLN A 1 1.81 -19.31 -4.28
C GLN A 1 0.91 -18.61 -5.30
N VAL A 2 0.66 -17.31 -5.15
CA VAL A 2 -0.33 -16.56 -5.94
C VAL A 2 0.15 -16.28 -7.38
N LEU A 3 1.38 -15.78 -7.57
CA LEU A 3 1.88 -15.34 -8.89
C LEU A 3 1.98 -16.46 -9.94
N PRO A 4 2.48 -17.67 -9.64
CA PRO A 4 2.47 -18.77 -10.62
C PRO A 4 1.07 -19.14 -11.08
N THR A 5 0.09 -19.08 -10.15
CA THR A 5 -1.31 -19.36 -10.45
C THR A 5 -1.87 -18.32 -11.43
N LEU A 6 -1.65 -17.04 -11.15
CA LEU A 6 -2.08 -15.95 -12.05
C LEU A 6 -1.40 -16.05 -13.41
N ALA A 7 -0.10 -16.33 -13.46
CA ALA A 7 0.61 -16.52 -14.72
C ALA A 7 0.03 -17.68 -15.55
N ASN A 8 -0.36 -18.79 -14.90
CA ASN A 8 -0.99 -19.93 -15.59
C ASN A 8 -2.39 -19.62 -16.12
N MET A 9 -3.15 -18.74 -15.46
CA MET A 9 -4.48 -18.33 -15.90
C MET A 9 -4.47 -17.40 -17.14
N LEU A 10 -3.35 -16.75 -17.44
CA LEU A 10 -3.25 -15.85 -18.58
C LEU A 10 -3.04 -16.61 -19.89
N ASN A 11 -3.69 -16.14 -20.96
CA ASN A 11 -3.39 -16.55 -22.32
C ASN A 11 -1.99 -16.07 -22.75
N LYS A 12 -1.45 -16.62 -23.86
CA LYS A 12 -0.20 -16.11 -24.46
C LYS A 12 -0.32 -14.60 -24.73
N LYS A 13 0.72 -13.84 -24.37
CA LYS A 13 0.73 -12.36 -24.42
C LYS A 13 -0.33 -11.68 -23.53
N GLY A 14 -0.98 -12.42 -22.63
CA GLY A 14 -1.92 -11.88 -21.67
C GLY A 14 -1.24 -10.86 -20.74
N ILE A 15 -2.00 -9.83 -20.36
CA ILE A 15 -1.54 -8.77 -19.48
C ILE A 15 -2.14 -8.99 -18.10
N LEU A 16 -1.31 -8.87 -17.07
CA LEU A 16 -1.71 -8.80 -15.68
C LEU A 16 -1.42 -7.40 -15.17
N LEU A 17 -2.44 -6.73 -14.63
CA LEU A 17 -2.30 -5.46 -13.94
C LEU A 17 -2.71 -5.67 -12.48
N LEU A 18 -1.79 -5.37 -11.56
CA LEU A 18 -2.01 -5.43 -10.12
C LEU A 18 -1.67 -4.10 -9.49
N SER A 19 -2.31 -3.80 -8.37
CA SER A 19 -1.89 -2.71 -7.49
C SER A 19 -1.56 -3.26 -6.11
N THR A 20 -0.62 -2.60 -5.45
CA THR A 20 -0.25 -2.85 -4.06
C THR A 20 0.19 -1.53 -3.44
N PHE A 21 0.70 -1.58 -2.21
CA PHE A 21 1.26 -0.43 -1.52
C PHE A 21 2.75 -0.61 -1.26
N GLY A 22 3.50 0.49 -1.32
CA GLY A 22 4.92 0.55 -1.02
C GLY A 22 5.23 0.98 0.41
N GLU A 23 6.52 1.09 0.72
CA GLU A 23 7.05 1.27 2.09
C GLU A 23 6.54 2.52 2.83
N MET A 24 6.25 3.58 2.09
CA MET A 24 5.74 4.85 2.62
C MET A 24 4.24 4.84 2.94
N ASN A 25 3.51 3.75 2.65
CA ASN A 25 2.08 3.69 2.85
C ASN A 25 1.70 3.74 4.33
N LEU A 26 0.83 4.70 4.68
CA LEU A 26 0.32 4.95 6.02
C LEU A 26 1.44 5.09 7.08
N LYS A 27 2.59 5.66 6.69
CA LYS A 27 3.75 5.80 7.58
C LYS A 27 3.42 6.56 8.87
N GLU A 28 2.50 7.53 8.82
CA GLU A 28 2.04 8.29 9.98
C GLU A 28 1.37 7.37 11.00
N ILE A 29 0.51 6.47 10.53
CA ILE A 29 -0.19 5.49 11.38
C ILE A 29 0.80 4.52 11.99
N LYS A 30 1.76 4.03 11.20
CA LYS A 30 2.84 3.17 11.70
C LYS A 30 3.67 3.85 12.78
N GLN A 31 3.99 5.14 12.62
CA GLN A 31 4.73 5.90 13.62
C GLN A 31 3.92 6.19 14.89
N SER A 32 2.61 6.46 14.78
CA SER A 32 1.76 6.76 15.93
C SER A 32 1.34 5.53 16.70
N THR A 33 1.14 4.39 16.03
CA THR A 33 0.54 3.19 16.65
C THR A 33 1.53 2.04 16.79
N SER A 34 2.71 2.12 16.15
CA SER A 34 3.60 0.97 15.92
C SER A 34 2.95 -0.20 15.15
N LEU A 35 1.73 -0.02 14.64
CA LEU A 35 1.00 -0.99 13.82
C LEU A 35 1.16 -0.64 12.35
N GLY A 36 1.54 -1.61 11.54
CA GLY A 36 1.71 -1.40 10.11
C GLY A 36 2.16 -2.67 9.41
N LEU A 37 1.75 -2.82 8.16
CA LEU A 37 2.26 -3.89 7.31
C LEU A 37 3.71 -3.58 6.91
N LYS A 38 4.47 -4.66 6.68
CA LYS A 38 5.74 -4.57 5.97
C LYS A 38 5.42 -4.64 4.48
N TYR A 39 5.69 -3.55 3.78
CA TYR A 39 5.52 -3.46 2.33
C TYR A 39 6.85 -3.69 1.63
N PHE A 40 6.80 -4.18 0.39
CA PHE A 40 7.97 -4.37 -0.45
C PHE A 40 8.32 -3.08 -1.19
N SER A 41 9.61 -2.87 -1.43
CA SER A 41 10.11 -1.89 -2.37
C SER A 41 9.83 -2.29 -3.82
N THR A 42 9.88 -1.34 -4.74
CA THR A 42 9.75 -1.61 -6.19
C THR A 42 10.80 -2.61 -6.69
N LYS A 43 12.02 -2.56 -6.15
CA LYS A 43 13.10 -3.52 -6.48
C LYS A 43 12.77 -4.94 -6.02
N GLU A 44 12.26 -5.10 -4.80
CA GLU A 44 11.86 -6.42 -4.30
C GLU A 44 10.68 -6.97 -5.09
N LEU A 45 9.69 -6.12 -5.42
CA LEU A 45 8.57 -6.51 -6.28
C LEU A 45 9.06 -6.94 -7.66
N GLU A 46 10.00 -6.22 -8.28
CA GLU A 46 10.59 -6.63 -9.56
C GLU A 46 11.22 -8.03 -9.46
N GLN A 47 12.01 -8.30 -8.42
CA GLN A 47 12.62 -9.63 -8.21
C GLN A 47 11.58 -10.73 -7.97
N ILE A 48 10.48 -10.42 -7.28
CA ILE A 48 9.39 -11.37 -7.02
C ILE A 48 8.66 -11.75 -8.32
N PHE A 49 8.51 -10.81 -9.26
CA PHE A 49 7.75 -11.01 -10.50
C PHE A 49 8.59 -11.55 -11.65
N LYS A 50 9.89 -11.21 -11.72
CA LYS A 50 10.82 -11.59 -12.80
C LYS A 50 10.87 -13.08 -13.15
N PRO A 51 10.69 -14.03 -12.22
CA PRO A 51 10.66 -15.46 -12.56
C PRO A 51 9.45 -15.90 -13.39
N TYR A 52 8.37 -15.12 -13.43
CA TYR A 52 7.08 -15.54 -13.98
C TYR A 52 6.62 -14.74 -15.21
N PHE A 53 7.23 -13.57 -15.47
CA PHE A 53 6.81 -12.63 -16.51
C PHE A 53 8.03 -12.01 -17.21
N SER A 54 7.88 -11.67 -18.49
CA SER A 54 8.99 -11.16 -19.31
C SER A 54 9.05 -9.63 -19.37
N ASP A 55 7.91 -8.97 -19.56
CA ASP A 55 7.78 -7.50 -19.57
C ASP A 55 7.17 -7.03 -18.25
N ILE A 56 7.99 -6.57 -17.30
CA ILE A 56 7.53 -6.02 -16.02
C ILE A 56 7.73 -4.51 -16.03
N LYS A 57 6.66 -3.76 -15.77
CA LYS A 57 6.69 -2.32 -15.55
C LYS A 57 6.09 -2.04 -14.18
N ILE A 58 6.83 -1.33 -13.35
CA ILE A 58 6.40 -0.92 -12.02
C ILE A 58 6.41 0.60 -11.98
N THR A 59 5.31 1.18 -11.51
CA THR A 59 5.18 2.62 -11.28
C THR A 59 4.70 2.83 -9.85
N GLU A 60 5.20 3.87 -9.20
CA GLU A 60 4.85 4.22 -7.82
C GLU A 60 4.51 5.71 -7.74
N GLU A 61 3.61 6.05 -6.82
CA GLU A 61 3.20 7.44 -6.60
C GLU A 61 3.07 7.72 -5.10
N ILE A 62 3.34 8.96 -4.68
CA ILE A 62 3.09 9.42 -3.31
C ILE A 62 1.87 10.33 -3.32
N VAL A 63 0.81 9.89 -2.64
CA VAL A 63 -0.45 10.63 -2.52
C VAL A 63 -0.62 11.08 -1.07
N ASN A 64 -0.68 12.38 -0.84
CA ASN A 64 -0.96 12.94 0.48
C ASN A 64 -2.43 13.36 0.56
N LEU A 65 -3.17 12.77 1.49
CA LEU A 65 -4.53 13.19 1.81
C LEU A 65 -4.50 14.14 2.98
N GLU A 66 -5.28 15.22 2.91
CA GLU A 66 -5.42 16.20 3.98
C GLU A 66 -6.82 16.11 4.57
N PHE A 67 -6.90 16.14 5.91
CA PHE A 67 -8.15 16.06 6.65
C PHE A 67 -8.32 17.28 7.55
N GLN A 68 -9.57 17.61 7.87
CA GLN A 68 -9.88 18.77 8.71
C GLN A 68 -9.35 18.64 10.15
N ASN A 69 -9.32 17.41 10.68
CA ASN A 69 -8.85 17.09 12.03
C ASN A 69 -8.40 15.62 12.10
N ALA A 70 -7.72 15.23 13.18
CA ALA A 70 -7.21 13.86 13.32
C ALA A 70 -8.34 12.82 13.38
N LEU A 71 -9.50 13.17 13.95
CA LEU A 71 -10.63 12.25 14.05
C LEU A 71 -11.11 11.80 12.65
N GLU A 72 -11.12 12.72 11.69
CA GLU A 72 -11.47 12.42 10.29
C GLU A 72 -10.47 11.48 9.62
N VAL A 73 -9.18 11.58 9.94
CA VAL A 73 -8.15 10.63 9.48
C VAL A 73 -8.49 9.21 9.95
N PHE A 74 -8.74 9.04 11.25
CA PHE A 74 -9.05 7.73 11.82
C PHE A 74 -10.43 7.21 11.40
N ARG A 75 -11.39 8.10 11.15
CA ARG A 75 -12.69 7.76 10.55
C ARG A 75 -12.50 7.21 9.14
N HIS A 76 -11.68 7.85 8.30
CA HIS A 76 -11.33 7.38 6.95
C HIS A 76 -10.69 5.98 6.98
N LEU A 77 -9.73 5.76 7.89
CA LEU A 77 -9.09 4.44 8.04
C LEU A 77 -10.08 3.35 8.48
N LYS A 78 -11.06 3.72 9.32
CA LYS A 78 -12.11 2.79 9.77
C LYS A 78 -13.05 2.42 8.61
N LEU A 79 -13.47 3.41 7.82
CA LEU A 79 -14.38 3.21 6.69
C LEU A 79 -13.74 2.43 5.54
N SER A 80 -12.44 2.65 5.28
CA SER A 80 -11.69 1.94 4.23
C SER A 80 -11.27 0.52 4.64
N GLY A 81 -11.52 0.09 5.88
CA GLY A 81 -11.21 -1.27 6.35
C GLY A 81 -9.70 -1.54 6.54
N VAL A 82 -8.84 -0.53 6.34
CA VAL A 82 -7.37 -0.65 6.50
C VAL A 82 -6.92 -0.66 7.97
N ASN A 83 -7.86 -0.59 8.91
CA ASN A 83 -7.65 -0.65 10.36
C ASN A 83 -7.56 -2.08 10.95
N SER A 84 -7.36 -3.11 10.13
CA SER A 84 -7.36 -4.52 10.58
C SER A 84 -6.15 -4.94 11.42
N LEU A 85 -5.14 -4.07 11.59
CA LEU A 85 -3.83 -4.42 12.15
C LEU A 85 -3.75 -4.38 13.68
N GLY A 86 -4.80 -3.95 14.38
CA GLY A 86 -4.87 -4.01 15.84
C GLY A 86 -5.74 -2.95 16.49
N PHE A 87 -5.86 -3.04 17.81
CA PHE A 87 -6.62 -2.09 18.62
C PHE A 87 -5.69 -0.98 19.14
N TYR A 88 -5.98 0.28 18.80
CA TYR A 88 -5.32 1.45 19.39
C TYR A 88 -6.37 2.32 20.12
N ARG A 89 -5.98 2.88 21.27
CA ARG A 89 -6.85 3.76 22.05
C ARG A 89 -6.79 5.18 21.51
N LEU A 90 -7.83 5.59 20.81
CA LEU A 90 -8.05 6.98 20.43
C LEU A 90 -8.50 7.78 21.65
N ASN A 91 -7.57 8.51 22.27
CA ASN A 91 -7.86 9.49 23.31
C ASN A 91 -7.51 10.91 22.82
N LYS A 92 -7.93 11.94 23.57
CA LYS A 92 -7.71 13.34 23.19
C LYS A 92 -6.22 13.68 23.01
N GLN A 93 -5.36 13.13 23.87
CA GLN A 93 -3.92 13.36 23.82
C GLN A 93 -3.33 12.81 22.51
N PHE A 94 -3.68 11.59 22.15
CA PHE A 94 -3.23 10.95 20.91
C PHE A 94 -3.67 11.72 19.66
N LEU A 95 -4.92 12.20 19.62
CA LEU A 95 -5.41 13.01 18.50
C LEU A 95 -4.63 14.33 18.37
N LYS A 96 -4.34 14.99 19.50
CA LYS A 96 -3.56 16.23 19.53
C LYS A 96 -2.12 16.02 19.06
N GLU A 97 -1.48 14.94 19.52
CA GLU A 97 -0.12 14.56 19.08
C GLU A 97 -0.08 14.25 17.58
N PHE A 98 -1.10 13.57 17.05
CA PHE A 98 -1.23 13.32 15.62
C PHE A 98 -1.38 14.61 14.83
N GLU A 99 -2.25 15.52 15.29
CA GLU A 99 -2.46 16.86 14.73
C GLU A 99 -1.16 17.66 14.67
N GLU A 100 -0.43 17.75 15.78
CA GLU A 100 0.82 18.52 15.88
C GLU A 100 1.92 17.94 14.99
N LYS A 101 2.06 16.62 14.96
CA LYS A 101 3.16 15.95 14.25
C LYS A 101 2.92 15.81 12.75
N PHE A 102 1.69 15.53 12.34
CA PHE A 102 1.37 15.15 10.96
C PHE A 102 0.38 16.09 10.28
N GLN A 103 -0.10 17.13 10.98
CA GLN A 103 -1.00 18.15 10.41
C GLN A 103 -2.25 17.53 9.74
N ASN A 104 -2.77 16.45 10.34
CA ASN A 104 -3.93 15.72 9.81
C ASN A 104 -3.73 15.16 8.40
N LYS A 105 -2.49 14.87 8.01
CA LYS A 105 -2.17 14.28 6.71
C LYS A 105 -1.98 12.77 6.81
N LEU A 106 -2.31 12.10 5.71
CA LEU A 106 -2.12 10.67 5.56
C LEU A 106 -1.44 10.38 4.22
N THR A 107 -0.32 9.65 4.26
CA THR A 107 0.41 9.28 3.05
C THR A 107 -0.08 7.93 2.54
N TYR A 108 -0.53 7.87 1.29
CA TYR A 108 -0.68 6.64 0.51
C TYR A 108 0.49 6.49 -0.47
N HIS A 109 0.99 5.28 -0.60
CA HIS A 109 2.07 4.95 -1.54
C HIS A 109 1.61 3.82 -2.46
N PRO A 110 0.68 4.06 -3.39
CA PRO A 110 0.26 3.06 -4.34
C PRO A 110 1.42 2.69 -5.29
N ILE A 111 1.50 1.40 -5.59
CA ILE A 111 2.38 0.82 -6.60
C ILE A 111 1.50 0.07 -7.60
N PHE A 112 1.72 0.31 -8.88
CA PHE A 112 1.08 -0.40 -9.98
C PHE A 112 2.10 -1.26 -10.70
N ILE A 113 1.71 -2.50 -10.98
CA ILE A 113 2.57 -3.51 -11.57
C ILE A 113 1.87 -4.04 -12.82
N LEU A 114 2.44 -3.77 -13.98
CA LEU A 114 2.02 -4.33 -15.26
C LEU A 114 3.00 -5.41 -15.67
N CYS A 115 2.48 -6.61 -15.92
CA CYS A 115 3.25 -7.75 -16.37
C CYS A 115 2.64 -8.37 -17.62
N LYS A 116 3.48 -8.90 -18.51
CA LYS A 116 3.01 -9.72 -19.63
C LYS A 116 3.51 -11.15 -19.52
N LYS A 117 2.62 -12.09 -19.83
CA LYS A 117 3.00 -13.50 -20.01
C LYS A 117 3.84 -13.64 -21.26
N ASP A 118 4.93 -14.38 -21.13
CA ASP A 118 5.80 -14.70 -22.26
C ASP A 118 5.01 -15.41 -23.38
N THR A 119 5.51 -15.26 -24.59
CA THR A 119 5.07 -15.96 -25.79
C THR A 119 5.46 -17.43 -25.82
N LYS A 120 6.51 -17.82 -25.08
CA LYS A 120 6.99 -19.21 -25.03
C LYS A 120 5.92 -20.13 -24.44
#